data_AF-A0A6P3YW74-F1
#
_entry.id   AF-A0A6P3YW74-F1
#
_cell.length_a   1.000
_cell.length_b   1.000
_cell.length_c   1.000
_cell.angle_alpha   90.00
_cell.angle_beta   90.00
_cell.angle_gamma   90.00
#
_symmetry.space_group_name_H-M   'P 1'
#
loop_
_entity.id
_entity.type
_entity.pdbx_description
1 polymer ?
#
loop_
_entity_poly.entity_id
_entity_poly.type
_entity_poly.pdbx_seq_one_letter_code
_entity_poly.pdbx_strand_id
1 'polypeptide(L)'
;MLQDMWNAPPGFRPTKSAPTSPAKPLGVSRTRSESFHVTHKVPVGDTPYVRAKNVQLVDKDPEKAVPLFWAAINAGDRVDSALKDMAIVMKQQNRAEEAIEAIKSLRHRCSDQAQESLDNILLDLYKRCGRLDDQIALLRHKLYLIQQGLAFNGKRTKTARSQGKKFQVSVEQEATRLLGNLGWALMQQNNYIEASDSFLCDAA
;
A
#
# COMPACT_ATOMS: atom_id res chain seq x y z
N MET A 1 -15.84 -63.74 -31.18
CA MET A 1 -14.43 -64.15 -31.12
C MET A 1 -13.64 -63.17 -31.97
N LEU A 2 -12.67 -62.46 -31.39
CA LEU A 2 -11.59 -61.80 -32.12
C LEU A 2 -10.36 -61.87 -31.21
N GLN A 3 -9.19 -62.11 -31.78
CA GLN A 3 -8.17 -62.91 -31.10
C GLN A 3 -6.77 -62.28 -31.13
N ASP A 4 -6.13 -62.34 -29.96
CA ASP A 4 -4.69 -62.28 -29.64
C ASP A 4 -3.83 -61.04 -29.96
N MET A 5 -2.84 -60.90 -29.07
CA MET A 5 -1.71 -59.97 -29.06
C MET A 5 -0.67 -60.30 -30.16
N TRP A 6 0.49 -59.60 -30.18
CA TRP A 6 1.87 -60.15 -30.27
C TRP A 6 2.87 -59.13 -30.87
N ASN A 7 3.87 -58.76 -30.06
CA ASN A 7 5.28 -58.39 -30.35
C ASN A 7 5.73 -57.29 -31.36
N ALA A 8 6.89 -56.69 -31.01
CA ALA A 8 7.80 -55.83 -31.81
C ALA A 8 9.19 -56.53 -31.88
N PRO A 9 10.34 -55.93 -32.31
CA PRO A 9 10.65 -54.65 -33.02
C PRO A 9 11.40 -54.99 -34.36
N PRO A 10 12.50 -54.37 -34.87
CA PRO A 10 13.11 -53.03 -34.69
C PRO A 10 13.55 -52.30 -36.01
N GLY A 11 14.12 -51.09 -35.87
CA GLY A 11 15.27 -50.63 -36.68
C GLY A 11 15.08 -49.48 -37.70
N PHE A 12 15.46 -48.24 -37.34
CA PHE A 12 16.40 -47.37 -38.09
C PHE A 12 16.66 -46.03 -37.33
N ARG A 13 17.91 -45.57 -37.35
CA ARG A 13 18.52 -44.32 -36.84
C ARG A 13 19.84 -44.13 -37.64
N PRO A 14 20.62 -43.02 -37.54
CA PRO A 14 20.32 -41.62 -37.22
C PRO A 14 21.07 -40.57 -38.11
N THR A 15 20.71 -39.29 -38.03
CA THR A 15 21.62 -38.10 -38.23
C THR A 15 21.08 -36.94 -37.37
N LYS A 16 21.85 -36.30 -36.45
CA LYS A 16 22.84 -35.21 -36.66
C LYS A 16 22.25 -34.02 -37.44
N SER A 17 22.30 -32.75 -36.99
CA SER A 17 22.95 -32.12 -35.82
C SER A 17 22.50 -30.64 -35.65
N ALA A 18 22.60 -30.07 -34.45
CA ALA A 18 22.58 -28.61 -34.20
C ALA A 18 24.00 -28.00 -34.43
N PRO A 19 24.31 -26.69 -34.23
CA PRO A 19 23.51 -25.55 -33.73
C PRO A 19 23.72 -24.22 -34.53
N THR A 20 23.25 -23.07 -34.03
CA THR A 20 24.06 -21.84 -33.73
C THR A 20 23.21 -20.60 -33.38
N SER A 21 23.75 -19.74 -32.50
CA SER A 21 23.25 -18.40 -32.18
C SER A 21 24.07 -17.31 -32.89
N PRO A 22 23.55 -16.10 -33.16
CA PRO A 22 24.36 -14.96 -33.55
C PRO A 22 25.10 -14.35 -32.35
N ALA A 23 26.39 -14.02 -32.54
CA ALA A 23 27.25 -13.45 -31.51
C ALA A 23 27.18 -11.91 -31.44
N LYS A 24 27.69 -11.35 -30.33
CA LYS A 24 27.84 -9.90 -30.09
C LYS A 24 28.96 -9.29 -30.94
N PRO A 25 28.89 -7.98 -31.27
CA PRO A 25 30.07 -7.14 -31.47
C PRO A 25 30.57 -6.57 -30.12
N LEU A 26 31.88 -6.31 -30.01
CA LEU A 26 32.53 -5.62 -28.88
C LEU A 26 33.47 -4.52 -29.39
N GLY A 27 33.50 -3.38 -28.68
CA GLY A 27 34.40 -2.24 -28.92
C GLY A 27 33.65 -0.95 -29.31
N VAL A 28 33.98 0.25 -28.81
CA VAL A 28 35.05 0.68 -27.87
C VAL A 28 34.58 1.88 -27.02
N SER A 29 34.96 1.88 -25.73
CA SER A 29 35.10 3.01 -24.77
C SER A 29 34.43 4.38 -25.04
N ARG A 30 33.56 4.83 -24.11
CA ARG A 30 33.91 5.93 -23.16
C ARG A 30 32.80 6.27 -22.14
N THR A 31 33.20 6.27 -20.85
CA THR A 31 32.71 7.13 -19.76
C THR A 31 31.23 7.59 -19.75
N ARG A 32 30.38 6.86 -19.02
CA ARG A 32 29.41 7.50 -18.12
C ARG A 32 29.01 6.56 -17.00
N SER A 33 28.96 7.07 -15.77
CA SER A 33 28.40 6.34 -14.64
C SER A 33 26.91 6.13 -14.89
N GLU A 34 26.48 4.90 -15.17
CA GLU A 34 25.08 4.54 -15.03
C GLU A 34 24.76 4.39 -13.54
N SER A 35 24.69 5.54 -12.86
CA SER A 35 23.88 5.65 -11.65
C SER A 35 22.46 5.25 -12.03
N PHE A 36 22.03 4.08 -11.58
CA PHE A 36 20.68 3.57 -11.83
C PHE A 36 19.65 4.66 -11.52
N HIS A 37 19.12 5.30 -12.56
CA HIS A 37 18.10 6.31 -12.43
C HIS A 37 16.78 5.61 -12.09
N VAL A 38 16.64 5.26 -10.81
CA VAL A 38 15.34 5.24 -10.13
C VAL A 38 14.80 6.66 -10.27
N THR A 39 14.12 6.90 -11.39
CA THR A 39 13.38 8.11 -11.68
C THR A 39 12.15 8.08 -10.78
N HIS A 40 12.40 8.39 -9.50
CA HIS A 40 11.38 8.87 -8.59
C HIS A 40 10.55 9.89 -9.37
N LYS A 41 9.25 9.60 -9.55
CA LYS A 41 8.34 10.46 -10.31
C LYS A 41 8.03 11.71 -9.49
N VAL A 42 9.01 12.60 -9.43
CA VAL A 42 8.86 13.97 -8.97
C VAL A 42 7.83 14.64 -9.90
N PRO A 43 6.78 15.27 -9.35
CA PRO A 43 5.86 16.08 -10.14
C PRO A 43 6.63 17.22 -10.83
N VAL A 44 6.31 17.53 -12.09
CA VAL A 44 6.90 18.69 -12.78
C VAL A 44 6.15 19.96 -12.35
N GLY A 45 6.87 21.02 -12.02
CA GLY A 45 6.34 22.32 -11.58
C GLY A 45 7.12 22.89 -10.40
N ASP A 46 6.65 24.02 -9.87
CA ASP A 46 7.32 24.73 -8.76
C ASP A 46 6.33 25.12 -7.63
N THR A 47 5.24 24.37 -7.49
CA THR A 47 4.26 24.59 -6.42
C THR A 47 4.83 24.15 -5.06
N PRO A 48 4.35 24.69 -3.93
CA PRO A 48 4.81 24.30 -2.58
C PRO A 48 4.89 22.79 -2.33
N TYR A 49 3.87 22.02 -2.77
CA TYR A 49 3.86 20.56 -2.69
C TYR A 49 4.94 19.91 -3.57
N VAL A 50 5.18 20.44 -4.78
CA VAL A 50 6.23 19.92 -5.67
C VAL A 50 7.62 20.16 -5.06
N ARG A 51 7.84 21.31 -4.43
CA ARG A 51 9.07 21.60 -3.68
C ARG A 51 9.25 20.62 -2.52
N ALA A 52 8.22 20.40 -1.70
CA ALA A 52 8.25 19.40 -0.63
C ALA A 52 8.57 17.97 -1.13
N LYS A 53 7.96 17.59 -2.27
CA LYS A 53 8.17 16.27 -2.89
C LYS A 53 9.57 16.10 -3.49
N ASN A 54 10.16 17.17 -4.02
CA ASN A 54 11.57 17.19 -4.44
C ASN A 54 12.49 16.90 -3.26
N VAL A 55 12.37 17.67 -2.17
CA VAL A 55 13.21 17.50 -0.98
C VAL A 55 13.05 16.10 -0.36
N GLN A 56 11.82 15.55 -0.35
CA GLN A 56 11.57 14.18 0.12
C GLN A 56 12.29 13.11 -0.72
N LEU A 57 12.28 13.21 -2.05
CA LEU A 57 12.67 12.11 -2.94
C LEU A 57 14.06 12.25 -3.57
N VAL A 58 14.50 13.49 -3.83
CA VAL A 58 15.77 13.82 -4.49
C VAL A 58 16.84 14.08 -3.42
N ASP A 59 16.62 15.11 -2.59
CA ASP A 59 17.56 15.50 -1.53
C ASP A 59 17.57 14.50 -0.37
N LYS A 60 16.47 13.75 -0.21
CA LYS A 60 16.26 12.74 0.85
C LYS A 60 16.45 13.31 2.24
N ASP A 61 16.02 14.56 2.43
CA ASP A 61 16.08 15.28 3.69
C ASP A 61 14.68 15.31 4.31
N PRO A 62 14.35 14.36 5.21
CA PRO A 62 13.01 14.25 5.76
C PRO A 62 12.73 15.34 6.82
N GLU A 63 13.78 15.93 7.40
CA GLU A 63 13.68 17.05 8.36
C GLU A 63 13.24 18.34 7.65
N LYS A 64 13.83 18.66 6.49
CA LYS A 64 13.41 19.78 5.64
C LYS A 64 12.09 19.53 4.90
N ALA A 65 11.79 18.27 4.56
CA ALA A 65 10.55 17.94 3.83
C ALA A 65 9.27 18.22 4.66
N VAL A 66 9.27 17.94 5.98
CA VAL A 66 8.08 18.11 6.83
C VAL A 66 7.60 19.58 6.91
N PRO A 67 8.45 20.58 7.20
CA PRO A 67 8.07 22.00 7.11
C PRO A 67 7.55 22.44 5.74
N LEU A 68 8.09 21.89 4.65
CA LEU A 68 7.63 22.20 3.29
C LEU A 68 6.24 21.61 2.99
N PHE A 69 5.92 20.41 3.50
CA PHE A 69 4.56 19.89 3.42
C PHE A 69 3.58 20.73 4.25
N TRP A 70 3.96 21.19 5.44
CA TRP A 70 3.17 22.14 6.23
C TRP A 70 2.91 23.46 5.47
N ALA A 71 3.94 24.00 4.80
CA ALA A 71 3.80 25.19 3.96
C ALA A 71 2.83 24.96 2.79
N ALA A 72 2.88 23.79 2.14
CA ALA A 72 1.95 23.41 1.09
C ALA A 72 0.50 23.28 1.59
N ILE A 73 0.30 22.63 2.74
CA ILE A 73 -1.00 22.53 3.42
C ILE A 73 -1.56 23.92 3.74
N ASN A 74 -0.74 24.83 4.28
CA ASN A 74 -1.17 26.19 4.62
C ASN A 74 -1.46 27.06 3.39
N ALA A 75 -0.74 26.85 2.29
CA ALA A 75 -1.02 27.47 0.99
C ALA A 75 -2.23 26.85 0.25
N GLY A 76 -2.83 25.77 0.77
CA GLY A 76 -3.92 25.04 0.10
C GLY A 76 -3.48 24.16 -1.09
N ASP A 77 -2.18 24.04 -1.34
CA ASP A 77 -1.64 23.27 -2.46
C ASP A 77 -1.68 21.76 -2.16
N ARG A 78 -2.64 21.07 -2.81
CA ARG A 78 -2.78 19.60 -2.78
C ARG A 78 -2.85 19.03 -1.36
N VAL A 79 -3.60 19.69 -0.47
CA VAL A 79 -3.74 19.38 0.97
C VAL A 79 -3.83 17.88 1.26
N ASP A 80 -4.72 17.16 0.57
CA ASP A 80 -4.86 15.69 0.67
C ASP A 80 -3.54 14.94 0.49
N SER A 81 -2.81 15.23 -0.59
CA SER A 81 -1.56 14.56 -0.91
C SER A 81 -0.44 15.01 0.03
N ALA A 82 -0.38 16.31 0.34
CA ALA A 82 0.61 16.89 1.23
C ALA A 82 0.53 16.28 2.64
N LEU A 83 -0.67 16.16 3.22
CA LEU A 83 -0.88 15.56 4.54
C LEU A 83 -0.49 14.07 4.58
N LYS A 84 -0.88 13.31 3.54
CA LYS A 84 -0.53 11.87 3.44
C LYS A 84 0.97 11.65 3.33
N ASP A 85 1.63 12.41 2.47
CA ASP A 85 3.09 12.32 2.30
C ASP A 85 3.84 12.76 3.55
N MET A 86 3.40 13.85 4.20
CA MET A 86 3.96 14.32 5.47
C MET A 86 3.87 13.26 6.55
N ALA A 87 2.71 12.63 6.73
CA ALA A 87 2.52 11.56 7.72
C ALA A 87 3.44 10.34 7.45
N ILE A 88 3.65 9.97 6.18
CA ILE A 88 4.58 8.90 5.79
C ILE A 88 6.03 9.27 6.13
N VAL A 89 6.44 10.52 5.88
CA VAL A 89 7.78 11.03 6.23
C VAL A 89 7.99 11.07 7.74
N MET A 90 6.99 11.51 8.50
CA MET A 90 7.05 11.56 9.97
C MET A 90 7.11 10.13 10.57
N LYS A 91 6.34 9.17 10.02
CA LYS A 91 6.44 7.75 10.39
C LYS A 91 7.86 7.20 10.17
N GLN A 92 8.51 7.57 9.06
CA GLN A 92 9.88 7.13 8.75
C GLN A 92 10.92 7.70 9.74
N GLN A 93 10.71 8.93 10.22
CA GLN A 93 11.53 9.58 11.25
C GLN A 93 11.22 9.12 12.70
N ASN A 94 10.37 8.11 12.91
CA ASN A 94 9.89 7.72 14.23
C ASN A 94 9.16 8.84 15.01
N ARG A 95 8.54 9.78 14.28
CA ARG A 95 7.70 10.89 14.80
C ARG A 95 6.22 10.54 14.63
N ALA A 96 5.83 9.36 15.09
CA ALA A 96 4.52 8.77 14.79
C ALA A 96 3.39 9.46 15.56
N GLU A 97 3.64 9.86 16.79
CA GLU A 97 2.74 10.60 17.68
C GLU A 97 2.40 11.98 17.07
N GLU A 98 3.41 12.73 16.64
CA GLU A 98 3.22 14.00 15.94
C GLU A 98 2.43 13.82 14.63
N ALA A 99 2.66 12.72 13.90
CA ALA A 99 1.92 12.42 12.67
C ALA A 99 0.43 12.15 12.94
N ILE A 100 0.10 11.46 14.04
CA ILE A 100 -1.27 11.24 14.48
C ILE A 100 -1.97 12.56 14.75
N GLU A 101 -1.36 13.44 15.55
CA GLU A 101 -1.99 14.72 15.92
C GLU A 101 -2.07 15.69 14.73
N ALA A 102 -1.10 15.65 13.80
CA ALA A 102 -1.18 16.36 12.53
C ALA A 102 -2.36 15.87 11.66
N ILE A 103 -2.61 14.55 11.57
CA ILE A 103 -3.78 14.02 10.85
C ILE A 103 -5.08 14.40 11.58
N LYS A 104 -5.16 14.21 12.90
CA LYS A 104 -6.37 14.53 13.69
C LYS A 104 -6.77 16.00 13.54
N SER A 105 -5.80 16.92 13.61
CA SER A 105 -6.03 18.36 13.44
C SER A 105 -6.37 18.77 12.00
N LEU A 106 -5.71 18.20 10.98
CA LEU A 106 -5.86 18.65 9.59
C LEU A 106 -6.90 17.89 8.76
N ARG A 107 -7.35 16.68 9.15
CA ARG A 107 -8.22 15.84 8.30
C ARG A 107 -9.52 16.53 7.87
N HIS A 108 -10.05 17.47 8.66
CA HIS A 108 -11.24 18.25 8.29
C HIS A 108 -11.05 19.15 7.05
N ARG A 109 -9.79 19.41 6.65
CA ARG A 109 -9.41 20.17 5.44
C ARG A 109 -9.22 19.28 4.21
N CYS A 110 -9.35 17.96 4.36
CA CYS A 110 -9.16 16.97 3.30
C CYS A 110 -10.49 16.47 2.74
N SER A 111 -10.48 16.04 1.47
CA SER A 111 -11.67 15.49 0.82
C SER A 111 -12.13 14.17 1.46
N ASP A 112 -13.43 13.85 1.33
CA ASP A 112 -14.01 12.56 1.78
C ASP A 112 -13.24 11.36 1.21
N GLN A 113 -12.81 11.47 -0.06
CA GLN A 113 -12.02 10.45 -0.75
C GLN A 113 -10.63 10.26 -0.13
N ALA A 114 -10.07 11.27 0.54
CA ALA A 114 -8.83 11.17 1.28
C ALA A 114 -9.02 10.61 2.70
N GLN A 115 -10.19 10.77 3.33
CA GLN A 115 -10.45 10.28 4.70
C GLN A 115 -10.16 8.79 4.84
N GLU A 116 -10.66 7.95 3.93
CA GLU A 116 -10.38 6.50 3.96
C GLU A 116 -8.87 6.20 3.92
N SER A 117 -8.10 6.97 3.15
CA SER A 117 -6.64 6.80 3.10
C SER A 117 -5.93 7.33 4.34
N LEU A 118 -6.44 8.39 4.98
CA LEU A 118 -5.93 8.90 6.26
C LEU A 118 -6.22 7.93 7.40
N ASP A 119 -7.41 7.34 7.45
CA ASP A 119 -7.79 6.35 8.46
C ASP A 119 -6.92 5.09 8.37
N ASN A 120 -6.59 4.63 7.15
CA ASN A 120 -5.66 3.51 6.98
C ASN A 120 -4.21 3.85 7.41
N ILE A 121 -3.78 5.12 7.28
CA ILE A 121 -2.49 5.58 7.83
C ILE A 121 -2.56 5.65 9.37
N LEU A 122 -3.66 6.17 9.94
CA LEU A 122 -3.87 6.21 11.39
C LEU A 122 -3.83 4.82 12.02
N LEU A 123 -4.46 3.80 11.43
CA LEU A 123 -4.40 2.42 11.93
C LEU A 123 -2.96 1.88 12.04
N ASP A 124 -2.12 2.20 11.07
CA ASP A 124 -0.70 1.80 11.03
C ASP A 124 0.17 2.64 11.99
N LEU A 125 -0.14 3.92 12.18
CA LEU A 125 0.47 4.77 13.20
C LEU A 125 0.09 4.32 14.63
N TYR A 126 -1.20 4.07 14.92
CA TYR A 126 -1.64 3.60 16.23
C TYR A 126 -1.00 2.26 16.60
N LYS A 127 -0.90 1.34 15.63
CA LYS A 127 -0.18 0.07 15.82
C LYS A 127 1.31 0.29 16.13
N ARG A 128 1.95 1.30 15.53
CA ARG A 128 3.36 1.66 15.79
C ARG A 128 3.56 2.28 17.18
N CYS A 129 2.60 3.08 17.65
CA CYS A 129 2.63 3.77 18.95
C CYS A 129 2.07 2.94 20.12
N GLY A 130 1.53 1.73 19.87
CA GLY A 130 0.84 0.94 20.89
C GLY A 130 -0.51 1.54 21.36
N ARG A 131 -1.10 2.49 20.60
CA ARG A 131 -2.37 3.15 20.93
C ARG A 131 -3.56 2.25 20.57
N LEU A 132 -3.69 1.12 21.29
CA LEU A 132 -4.69 0.08 21.01
C LEU A 132 -6.14 0.61 21.09
N ASP A 133 -6.45 1.50 22.04
CA ASP A 133 -7.81 2.06 22.17
C ASP A 133 -8.21 2.92 20.97
N ASP A 134 -7.33 3.82 20.51
CA ASP A 134 -7.55 4.59 19.28
C ASP A 134 -7.70 3.67 18.06
N GLN A 135 -6.92 2.58 18.00
CA GLN A 135 -6.99 1.58 16.94
C GLN A 135 -8.35 0.86 16.94
N ILE A 136 -8.81 0.37 18.10
CA ILE A 136 -10.08 -0.33 18.27
C ILE A 136 -11.26 0.60 17.95
N ALA A 137 -11.24 1.83 18.46
CA ALA A 137 -12.28 2.83 18.18
C ALA A 137 -12.41 3.10 16.66
N LEU A 138 -11.28 3.27 15.96
CA LEU A 138 -11.27 3.49 14.51
C LEU A 138 -11.71 2.26 13.72
N LEU A 139 -11.33 1.05 14.15
CA LEU A 139 -11.78 -0.20 13.52
C LEU A 139 -13.29 -0.41 13.67
N ARG A 140 -13.83 -0.25 14.89
CA ARG A 140 -15.29 -0.30 15.15
C ARG A 140 -16.04 0.75 14.33
N HIS A 141 -15.52 1.98 14.24
CA HIS A 141 -16.14 3.03 13.40
C HIS A 141 -16.17 2.67 11.91
N LYS A 142 -15.07 2.13 11.35
CA LYS A 142 -15.04 1.68 9.95
C LYS A 142 -15.99 0.51 9.68
N LEU A 143 -16.16 -0.41 10.64
CA LEU A 143 -17.14 -1.50 10.55
C LEU A 143 -18.59 -0.97 10.58
N TYR A 144 -18.87 0.00 11.44
CA TYR A 144 -20.16 0.70 11.46
C TYR A 144 -20.47 1.39 10.12
N LEU A 145 -19.50 2.08 9.51
CA LEU A 145 -19.68 2.68 8.17
C LEU A 145 -19.96 1.64 7.07
N ILE A 146 -19.41 0.43 7.18
CA ILE A 146 -19.76 -0.69 6.30
C ILE A 146 -21.21 -1.13 6.53
N GLN A 147 -21.62 -1.34 7.78
CA GLN A 147 -22.97 -1.76 8.14
C GLN A 147 -24.05 -0.76 7.68
N GLN A 148 -23.76 0.55 7.75
CA GLN A 148 -24.65 1.61 7.26
C GLN A 148 -24.62 1.79 5.73
N GLY A 149 -23.83 1.00 4.99
CA GLY A 149 -23.68 1.14 3.53
C GLY A 149 -22.96 2.42 3.08
N LEU A 150 -22.28 3.13 3.99
CA LEU A 150 -21.55 4.37 3.73
C LEU A 150 -20.11 4.15 3.25
N ALA A 151 -19.58 2.93 3.42
CA ALA A 151 -18.26 2.55 2.94
C ALA A 151 -18.11 2.74 1.40
N PHE A 152 -16.88 3.05 0.98
CA PHE A 152 -16.49 3.29 -0.43
C PHE A 152 -17.38 4.31 -1.17
N ASN A 153 -17.93 5.28 -0.44
CA ASN A 153 -18.92 6.26 -0.94
C ASN A 153 -20.16 5.57 -1.53
N GLY A 154 -20.71 4.57 -0.82
CA GLY A 154 -21.91 3.83 -1.21
C GLY A 154 -21.70 2.75 -2.28
N LYS A 155 -20.45 2.37 -2.56
CA LYS A 155 -20.12 1.39 -3.62
C LYS A 155 -19.83 0.02 -3.03
N ARG A 156 -20.25 -1.04 -3.73
CA ARG A 156 -19.96 -2.44 -3.33
C ARG A 156 -18.48 -2.83 -3.49
N THR A 157 -17.71 -2.12 -4.32
CA THR A 157 -16.26 -2.36 -4.49
C THR A 157 -15.46 -1.06 -4.61
N LYS A 158 -14.19 -1.11 -4.17
CA LYS A 158 -13.17 -0.10 -4.44
C LYS A 158 -12.03 -0.69 -5.28
N THR A 159 -11.36 0.14 -6.08
CA THR A 159 -10.16 -0.28 -6.82
C THR A 159 -8.91 -0.13 -5.96
N ALA A 160 -8.25 -1.24 -5.65
CA ALA A 160 -6.96 -1.27 -4.97
C ALA A 160 -5.81 -1.53 -5.96
N ARG A 161 -4.56 -1.37 -5.50
CA ARG A 161 -3.36 -1.70 -6.26
C ARG A 161 -2.35 -2.43 -5.38
N SER A 162 -1.82 -3.55 -5.86
CA SER A 162 -0.70 -4.28 -5.25
C SER A 162 0.28 -4.69 -6.33
N GLN A 163 1.59 -4.52 -6.09
CA GLN A 163 2.66 -4.87 -7.05
C GLN A 163 2.41 -4.35 -8.48
N GLY A 164 1.89 -3.12 -8.61
CA GLY A 164 1.54 -2.50 -9.89
C GLY A 164 0.20 -2.95 -10.50
N LYS A 165 -0.33 -4.13 -10.13
CA LYS A 165 -1.60 -4.66 -10.62
C LYS A 165 -2.79 -3.99 -9.91
N LYS A 166 -3.81 -3.61 -10.67
CA LYS A 166 -5.10 -3.13 -10.13
C LYS A 166 -6.03 -4.32 -9.87
N PHE A 167 -6.81 -4.27 -8.80
CA PHE A 167 -7.85 -5.25 -8.48
C PHE A 167 -9.03 -4.56 -7.78
N GLN A 168 -10.19 -5.21 -7.76
CA GLN A 168 -11.33 -4.76 -6.95
C GLN A 168 -11.26 -5.40 -5.57
N VAL A 169 -11.61 -4.64 -4.54
CA VAL A 169 -11.85 -5.10 -3.17
C VAL A 169 -13.32 -4.87 -2.87
N SER A 170 -14.04 -5.90 -2.44
CA SER A 170 -15.45 -5.77 -2.06
C SER A 170 -15.62 -5.25 -0.63
N VAL A 171 -16.83 -4.78 -0.30
CA VAL A 171 -17.16 -4.32 1.05
C VAL A 171 -17.03 -5.46 2.06
N GLU A 172 -17.46 -6.66 1.67
CA GLU A 172 -17.36 -7.90 2.46
C GLU A 172 -15.88 -8.25 2.75
N GLN A 173 -15.00 -8.19 1.73
CA GLN A 173 -13.56 -8.41 1.90
C GLN A 173 -12.89 -7.38 2.83
N GLU A 174 -13.33 -6.13 2.81
CA GLU A 174 -12.85 -5.10 3.75
C GLU A 174 -13.41 -5.31 5.16
N ALA A 175 -14.65 -5.81 5.32
CA ALA A 175 -15.23 -6.15 6.62
C ALA A 175 -14.43 -7.25 7.33
N THR A 176 -14.23 -8.40 6.69
CA THR A 176 -13.38 -9.52 7.17
C THR A 176 -11.97 -9.02 7.56
N ARG A 177 -11.36 -8.16 6.72
CA ARG A 177 -10.05 -7.56 7.01
C ARG A 177 -10.05 -6.68 8.26
N LEU A 178 -11.13 -5.93 8.50
CA LEU A 178 -11.27 -5.06 9.67
C LEU A 178 -11.60 -5.86 10.94
N LEU A 179 -12.43 -6.90 10.84
CA LEU A 179 -12.73 -7.84 11.93
C LEU A 179 -11.47 -8.57 12.40
N GLY A 180 -10.68 -9.15 11.49
CA GLY A 180 -9.40 -9.78 11.85
C GLY A 180 -8.39 -8.81 12.50
N ASN A 181 -8.35 -7.55 12.05
CA ASN A 181 -7.54 -6.51 12.69
C ASN A 181 -8.07 -6.13 14.09
N LEU A 182 -9.39 -6.13 14.28
CA LEU A 182 -10.04 -5.82 15.55
C LEU A 182 -9.81 -6.93 16.57
N GLY A 183 -10.02 -8.19 16.18
CA GLY A 183 -9.71 -9.36 16.99
C GLY A 183 -8.24 -9.39 17.42
N TRP A 184 -7.30 -9.06 16.51
CA TRP A 184 -5.87 -8.91 16.87
C TRP A 184 -5.64 -7.82 17.93
N ALA A 185 -6.24 -6.63 17.76
CA ALA A 185 -6.07 -5.53 18.71
C ALA A 185 -6.67 -5.85 20.09
N LEU A 186 -7.83 -6.50 20.14
CA LEU A 186 -8.49 -6.96 21.37
C LEU A 186 -7.68 -8.04 22.09
N MET A 187 -7.07 -8.98 21.35
CA MET A 187 -6.11 -9.95 21.92
C MET A 187 -4.90 -9.27 22.56
N GLN A 188 -4.38 -8.17 21.99
CA GLN A 188 -3.28 -7.41 22.61
C GLN A 188 -3.70 -6.67 23.89
N GLN A 189 -5.00 -6.40 24.09
CA GLN A 189 -5.54 -5.82 25.33
C GLN A 189 -5.89 -6.87 26.40
N ASN A 190 -5.59 -8.16 26.18
CA ASN A 190 -6.08 -9.29 26.99
C ASN A 190 -7.63 -9.39 27.05
N ASN A 191 -8.35 -8.75 26.12
CA ASN A 191 -9.81 -8.84 26.01
C ASN A 191 -10.20 -10.05 25.15
N TYR A 192 -9.96 -11.25 25.69
CA TYR A 192 -10.11 -12.51 24.95
C TYR A 192 -11.57 -12.84 24.57
N ILE A 193 -12.55 -12.34 25.33
CA ILE A 193 -13.97 -12.55 25.07
C ILE A 193 -14.37 -11.82 23.78
N GLU A 194 -14.14 -10.51 23.71
CA GLU A 194 -14.51 -9.71 22.53
C GLU A 194 -13.66 -10.06 21.29
N ALA A 195 -12.42 -10.53 21.51
CA ALA A 195 -11.62 -11.10 20.44
C ALA A 195 -12.26 -12.35 19.82
N SER A 196 -12.82 -13.25 20.63
CA SER A 196 -13.50 -14.46 20.16
C SER A 196 -14.70 -14.11 19.26
N ASP A 197 -15.57 -13.21 19.72
CA ASP A 197 -16.76 -12.80 18.95
C ASP A 197 -16.38 -12.14 17.62
N SER A 198 -15.28 -11.37 17.60
CA SER A 198 -14.75 -10.75 16.38
C SER A 198 -14.36 -11.77 15.29
N PHE A 199 -13.92 -12.98 15.66
CA PHE A 199 -13.62 -14.07 14.72
C PHE A 199 -14.85 -14.91 14.33
N LEU A 200 -15.86 -14.98 15.21
CA LEU A 200 -17.09 -15.74 14.94
C LEU A 200 -18.04 -15.02 13.97
N CYS A 201 -17.99 -13.69 13.89
CA CYS A 201 -18.77 -12.93 12.90
C CYS A 201 -18.37 -13.15 11.43
N ASP A 202 -17.20 -13.71 11.12
CA ASP A 202 -16.82 -14.13 9.76
C ASP A 202 -17.31 -15.55 9.39
N ALA A 203 -17.94 -16.28 10.34
CA ALA A 203 -18.30 -17.69 10.21
C ALA A 203 -19.82 -17.97 10.08
N ALA A 204 -20.65 -16.92 9.94
CA ALA A 204 -22.11 -16.97 9.84
C ALA A 204 -22.63 -16.18 8.63
#